data_AF-A0A975BB95-F1
#
_entry.id   AF-A0A975BB95-F1
#
_cell.length_a   1.000
_cell.length_b   1.000
_cell.length_c   1.000
_cell.angle_alpha   90.00
_cell.angle_beta   90.00
_cell.angle_gamma   90.00
#
_symmetry.space_group_name_H-M   'P 1'
#
loop_
_entity.id
_entity.type
_entity.pdbx_description
1 polymer ?
#
loop_
_entity_poly.entity_id
_entity_poly.type
_entity_poly.pdbx_seq_one_letter_code
_entity_poly.pdbx_strand_id
1 'polypeptide(L)'
;MFDEQKVPNATLNDLEPKLWKRFKTLISPADDQEFLEKLKLITRDEDNKIYPTVSGILMASEAPESFLPSAYIQAVRYRYTERNAARQQDGKTKVEVHLENGMEKRGEK
;
A
#
# COMPACT_ATOMS: atom_id res chain seq x y z
N MET A 1 14.14 -3.59 6.04
CA MET A 1 13.57 -2.54 5.18
C MET A 1 12.23 -2.11 5.80
N PHE A 2 11.84 -0.84 5.72
CA PHE A 2 10.61 -0.33 6.38
C PHE A 2 9.34 -0.98 5.82
N ASP A 3 9.31 -1.20 4.51
CA ASP A 3 8.17 -1.72 3.76
C ASP A 3 7.86 -3.21 4.03
N GLU A 4 8.85 -4.01 4.47
CA GLU A 4 8.68 -5.41 4.91
C GLU A 4 8.20 -5.54 6.36
N GLN A 5 8.05 -4.43 7.10
CA GLN A 5 7.61 -4.48 8.49
C GLN A 5 6.15 -4.95 8.58
N LYS A 6 5.87 -5.83 9.55
CA LYS A 6 4.50 -6.32 9.81
C LYS A 6 3.57 -5.19 10.26
N VAL A 7 2.33 -5.21 9.78
CA VAL A 7 1.25 -4.35 10.25
C VAL A 7 0.36 -5.17 11.20
N PRO A 8 0.50 -4.99 12.53
CA PRO A 8 -0.05 -5.93 13.52
C PRO A 8 -1.57 -5.96 13.60
N ASN A 9 -2.23 -4.87 13.19
CA ASN A 9 -3.69 -4.75 13.23
C ASN A 9 -4.35 -5.17 11.91
N ALA A 10 -3.57 -5.60 10.93
CA ALA A 10 -4.08 -6.07 9.65
C ALA A 10 -3.94 -7.59 9.51
N THR A 11 -4.78 -8.15 8.67
CA THR A 11 -4.89 -9.58 8.38
C THR A 11 -4.83 -9.82 6.87
N LEU A 12 -4.66 -11.08 6.47
CA LEU A 12 -4.64 -11.43 5.05
C LEU A 12 -5.94 -11.03 4.31
N ASN A 13 -7.07 -11.01 5.01
CA ASN A 13 -8.37 -10.62 4.44
C ASN A 13 -8.47 -9.14 4.11
N ASP A 14 -7.58 -8.31 4.66
CA ASP A 14 -7.49 -6.88 4.34
C ASP A 14 -6.75 -6.62 3.02
N LEU A 15 -6.19 -7.68 2.40
CA LEU A 15 -5.60 -7.66 1.07
C LEU A 15 -6.59 -8.15 0.02
N GLU A 16 -6.97 -7.26 -0.88
CA GLU A 16 -7.95 -7.52 -1.93
C GLU A 16 -7.30 -8.20 -3.16
N PRO A 17 -7.71 -9.44 -3.51
CA PRO A 17 -7.17 -10.19 -4.63
C PRO A 17 -7.07 -9.43 -5.94
N LYS A 18 -8.04 -8.59 -6.30
CA LYS A 18 -7.99 -7.86 -7.57
C LYS A 18 -6.82 -6.88 -7.67
N LEU A 19 -6.28 -6.41 -6.54
CA LEU A 19 -5.19 -5.44 -6.50
C LEU A 19 -3.80 -6.07 -6.70
N TRP A 20 -3.59 -7.30 -6.20
CA TRP A 20 -2.31 -8.01 -6.32
C TRP A 20 -2.29 -9.07 -7.43
N LYS A 21 -3.42 -9.65 -7.84
CA LYS A 21 -3.47 -10.68 -8.89
C LYS A 21 -2.93 -10.20 -10.23
N ARG A 22 -3.02 -8.89 -10.52
CA ARG A 22 -2.45 -8.28 -11.74
C ARG A 22 -0.92 -8.41 -11.84
N PHE A 23 -0.23 -8.72 -10.73
CA PHE A 23 1.21 -8.95 -10.71
C PHE A 23 1.59 -10.43 -10.96
N LYS A 24 0.61 -11.34 -11.00
CA LYS A 24 0.88 -12.74 -11.35
C LYS A 24 1.23 -12.87 -12.83
N THR A 25 2.20 -13.72 -13.12
CA THR A 25 2.65 -14.11 -14.46
C THR A 25 2.60 -15.63 -14.60
N LEU A 26 2.88 -16.18 -15.79
CA LEU A 26 2.92 -17.63 -16.03
C LEU A 26 3.94 -18.38 -15.15
N ILE A 27 4.97 -17.68 -14.65
CA ILE A 27 6.02 -18.25 -13.80
C ILE A 27 5.80 -17.98 -12.31
N SER A 28 4.73 -17.28 -11.95
CA SER A 28 4.39 -17.02 -10.55
C SER A 28 3.88 -18.31 -9.88
N PRO A 29 4.14 -18.50 -8.57
CA PRO A 29 3.53 -19.59 -7.82
C PRO A 29 2.02 -19.67 -7.98
N ALA A 30 1.51 -20.89 -8.08
CA ALA A 30 0.07 -21.15 -8.12
C ALA A 30 -0.59 -20.80 -6.79
N ASP A 31 0.06 -21.16 -5.68
CA ASP A 31 -0.38 -20.81 -4.34
C ASP A 31 -0.31 -19.29 -4.09
N ASP A 32 -1.44 -18.73 -3.64
CA ASP A 32 -1.57 -17.29 -3.41
C ASP A 32 -0.68 -16.83 -2.25
N GLN A 33 -0.58 -17.62 -1.18
CA GLN A 33 0.24 -17.26 -0.02
C GLN A 33 1.74 -17.27 -0.36
N GLU A 34 2.23 -18.32 -1.04
CA GLU A 34 3.61 -18.41 -1.50
C GLU A 34 3.97 -17.24 -2.43
N PHE A 35 3.05 -16.87 -3.33
CA PHE A 35 3.22 -15.72 -4.21
C PHE A 35 3.34 -14.40 -3.43
N LEU A 36 2.44 -14.17 -2.47
CA LEU A 36 2.43 -12.96 -1.64
C LEU A 36 3.66 -12.87 -0.73
N GLU A 37 4.14 -13.99 -0.19
CA GLU A 37 5.39 -14.07 0.59
C GLU A 37 6.61 -13.74 -0.27
N LYS A 38 6.70 -14.28 -1.50
CA LYS A 38 7.79 -13.98 -2.44
C LYS A 38 7.82 -12.51 -2.88
N LEU A 39 6.66 -11.87 -3.01
CA LEU A 39 6.54 -10.44 -3.28
C LEU A 39 6.72 -9.55 -2.03
N LYS A 40 6.93 -10.14 -0.86
CA LYS A 40 7.07 -9.41 0.42
C LYS A 40 5.84 -8.60 0.80
N LEU A 41 4.66 -8.98 0.32
CA LEU A 41 3.38 -8.35 0.68
C LEU A 41 2.82 -8.88 2.00
N ILE A 42 3.23 -10.09 2.38
CA ILE A 42 2.95 -10.68 3.68
C ILE A 42 4.23 -11.23 4.29
N THR A 43 4.22 -11.38 5.61
CA THR A 43 5.29 -11.96 6.41
C THR A 43 4.72 -12.85 7.50
N ARG A 44 5.57 -13.64 8.15
CA ARG A 44 5.23 -14.46 9.31
C ARG A 44 5.96 -13.96 10.55
N ASP A 45 5.32 -14.07 11.71
CA ASP A 45 6.01 -13.90 12.99
C ASP A 45 6.62 -15.23 13.49
N GLU A 46 7.15 -15.20 14.70
CA GLU A 46 7.80 -16.35 15.37
C GLU A 46 6.81 -17.51 15.63
N ASP A 47 5.51 -17.21 15.76
CA ASP A 47 4.44 -18.19 15.91
C ASP A 47 3.88 -18.68 14.55
N ASN A 48 4.55 -18.33 13.45
CA ASN A 48 4.15 -18.64 12.08
C ASN A 48 2.79 -18.02 11.69
N LYS A 49 2.35 -16.98 12.39
CA LYS A 49 1.12 -16.24 12.06
C LYS A 49 1.41 -15.22 10.95
N ILE A 50 0.49 -15.15 9.99
CA ILE A 50 0.61 -14.31 8.80
C ILE A 50 0.13 -12.89 9.09
N TYR A 51 0.92 -11.90 8.66
CA TYR A 51 0.57 -10.49 8.70
C TYR A 51 0.86 -9.85 7.34
N PRO A 52 0.03 -8.90 6.89
CA PRO A 52 0.42 -7.96 5.85
C PRO A 52 1.65 -7.17 6.26
N THR A 53 2.51 -6.86 5.28
CA THR A 53 3.59 -5.89 5.44
C THR A 53 3.07 -4.48 5.11
N VAL A 54 3.87 -3.45 5.41
CA VAL A 54 3.58 -2.07 4.96
C VAL A 54 3.40 -2.02 3.44
N SER A 55 4.26 -2.69 2.68
CA SER A 55 4.13 -2.89 1.22
C SER A 55 2.81 -3.57 0.84
N GLY A 56 2.43 -4.63 1.57
CA GLY A 56 1.16 -5.32 1.40
C GLY A 56 -0.05 -4.40 1.52
N ILE A 57 -0.11 -3.62 2.61
CA ILE A 57 -1.19 -2.67 2.85
C ILE A 57 -1.26 -1.62 1.75
N LEU A 58 -0.14 -0.98 1.44
CA LEU A 58 -0.11 0.11 0.47
C LEU A 58 -0.47 -0.36 -0.95
N MET A 59 -0.05 -1.56 -1.35
CA MET A 59 -0.27 -2.05 -2.72
C MET A 59 -1.55 -2.85 -2.93
N ALA A 60 -2.09 -3.44 -1.87
CA ALA A 60 -3.13 -4.47 -1.97
C ALA A 60 -4.31 -4.30 -1.01
N SER A 61 -4.38 -3.24 -0.20
CA SER A 61 -5.59 -2.90 0.56
C SER A 61 -6.42 -1.83 -0.16
N GLU A 62 -7.75 -1.87 -0.01
CA GLU A 62 -8.64 -0.82 -0.53
C GLU A 62 -8.64 0.45 0.34
N ALA A 63 -8.37 0.32 1.64
CA ALA A 63 -8.40 1.40 2.62
C ALA A 63 -7.13 1.41 3.48
N PRO A 64 -5.94 1.60 2.89
CA PRO A 64 -4.66 1.54 3.60
C PRO A 64 -4.55 2.55 4.76
N GLU A 65 -5.24 3.68 4.67
CA GLU A 65 -5.32 4.73 5.70
C GLU A 65 -5.93 4.23 7.02
N SER A 66 -6.72 3.16 6.99
CA SER A 66 -7.28 2.54 8.19
C SER A 66 -6.21 1.87 9.07
N PHE A 67 -5.06 1.53 8.48
CA PHE A 67 -3.93 0.90 9.16
C PHE A 67 -2.73 1.83 9.30
N LEU A 68 -2.53 2.69 8.30
CA LEU A 68 -1.41 3.60 8.18
C LEU A 68 -1.99 5.01 7.93
N PRO A 69 -2.26 5.82 8.96
CA PRO A 69 -2.96 7.12 8.81
C PRO A 69 -2.34 8.08 7.78
N SER A 70 -1.04 7.93 7.51
CA SER A 70 -0.30 8.68 6.47
C SER A 70 0.04 7.81 5.25
N ALA A 71 -0.84 6.89 4.86
CA ALA A 71 -0.64 6.00 3.72
C ALA A 71 -0.60 6.78 2.40
N TYR A 72 0.55 6.77 1.72
CA TYR A 72 0.65 7.21 0.34
C TYR A 72 1.72 6.42 -0.41
N ILE A 73 1.46 6.11 -1.68
CA ILE A 73 2.47 5.64 -2.63
C ILE A 73 2.74 6.74 -3.63
N GLN A 74 4.00 7.12 -3.79
CA GLN A 74 4.46 7.97 -4.88
C GLN A 74 5.36 7.14 -5.80
N ALA A 75 5.00 7.11 -7.09
CA ALA A 75 5.79 6.45 -8.12
C ALA A 75 6.14 7.48 -9.21
N VAL A 76 7.42 7.51 -9.61
CA VAL A 76 7.91 8.38 -10.68
C VAL A 76 8.34 7.52 -11.86
N ARG A 77 7.86 7.85 -13.07
CA ARG A 77 8.28 7.18 -14.30
C ARG A 77 9.36 7.99 -14.99
N TYR A 78 10.55 7.43 -15.10
CA TYR A 78 11.59 7.98 -15.97
C TYR A 78 11.22 7.68 -17.43
N ARG A 79 10.93 8.73 -18.21
CA ARG A 79 10.84 8.62 -19.68
C ARG A 79 12.21 8.97 -20.27
N TYR A 80 13.19 8.06 -20.20
CA TYR A 80 14.30 7.98 -21.15
C TYR A 80 15.20 6.76 -20.88
N THR A 81 15.82 6.23 -21.93
CA THR A 81 16.85 5.18 -21.91
C THR A 81 18.26 5.72 -21.62
N GLU A 82 18.40 7.03 -21.33
CA GLU A 82 19.67 7.67 -21.00
C GLU A 82 19.62 8.36 -19.64
N ARG A 83 20.69 8.16 -18.85
CA ARG A 83 20.90 8.75 -17.52
C ARG A 83 21.11 10.26 -17.64
N ASN A 84 20.05 11.05 -17.60
CA ASN A 84 20.14 12.50 -17.40
C ASN A 84 19.09 12.98 -16.37
N ALA A 85 19.58 13.44 -15.22
CA ALA A 85 18.80 13.75 -14.00
C ALA A 85 17.99 15.07 -14.05
N ALA A 86 17.91 15.74 -15.21
CA ALA A 86 17.59 17.17 -15.24
C ALA A 86 16.09 17.51 -15.36
N ARG A 87 15.19 16.57 -15.65
CA ARG A 87 13.76 16.89 -15.88
C ARG A 87 12.83 15.79 -15.39
N GLN A 88 12.62 15.77 -14.08
CA GLN A 88 11.60 14.97 -13.41
C GLN A 88 10.22 15.62 -13.64
N GLN A 89 9.21 14.83 -14.00
CA GLN A 89 7.82 15.21 -13.81
C GLN A 89 7.23 14.27 -12.77
N ASP A 90 6.88 14.81 -11.60
CA ASP A 90 6.25 14.08 -10.51
C ASP A 90 4.86 13.63 -10.93
N GLY A 91 4.65 12.31 -10.99
CA GLY A 91 3.30 11.74 -11.00
C GLY A 91 2.73 11.82 -9.59
N LYS A 92 2.08 12.94 -9.24
CA LYS A 92 1.30 13.03 -8.00
C LYS A 92 -0.06 12.39 -8.23
N THR A 93 -0.29 11.20 -7.68
CA THR A 93 -1.66 10.74 -7.41
C THR A 93 -2.16 11.55 -6.22
N LYS A 94 -2.78 12.69 -6.48
CA LYS A 94 -3.41 13.52 -5.46
C LYS A 94 -4.81 12.96 -5.20
N VAL A 95 -4.98 12.20 -4.12
CA VAL A 95 -6.32 11.88 -3.59
C VAL A 95 -6.69 13.02 -2.65
N GLU A 96 -7.54 13.93 -3.12
CA GLU A 96 -7.96 15.10 -2.37
C GLU A 96 -9.19 14.71 -1.53
N VAL A 97 -8.97 14.34 -0.27
CA VAL A 97 -10.04 14.16 0.72
C VAL A 97 -10.52 15.54 1.18
N HIS A 98 -11.68 15.95 0.66
CA HIS A 98 -12.44 17.07 1.21
C HIS A 98 -13.06 16.62 2.53
N LEU A 99 -12.47 17.03 3.65
CA LEU A 99 -13.14 16.97 4.94
C LEU A 99 -14.07 18.18 5.03
N GLU A 100 -15.35 17.97 4.73
CA GLU A 100 -16.41 18.93 5.06
C GLU A 100 -16.57 18.95 6.59
N ASN A 101 -15.98 19.96 7.24
CA ASN A 101 -16.27 20.23 8.65
C ASN A 101 -17.68 20.85 8.75
N GLY A 102 -18.64 19.98 9.09
CA GLY A 102 -19.97 20.33 9.52
C GLY A 102 -19.95 21.24 10.76
N MET A 103 -20.98 22.07 10.81
CA MET A 103 -21.21 23.18 11.73
C MET A 103 -21.34 22.73 13.21
N GLU A 104 -20.77 23.50 14.14
CA GLU A 104 -21.43 23.70 15.43
C GLU A 104 -21.34 25.17 15.88
N LYS A 105 -22.52 25.79 16.00
CA LYS A 105 -22.76 27.09 16.64
C LYS A 105 -22.91 26.87 18.15
N ARG A 106 -22.28 27.73 18.96
CA ARG A 106 -22.65 28.21 20.32
C ARG A 106 -21.48 29.11 20.77
N GLY A 107 -21.59 30.34 21.25
CA GLY A 107 -22.64 30.98 22.04
C GLY A 107 -21.98 31.52 23.32
N GLU A 108 -21.93 32.85 23.44
CA GLU A 108 -21.73 33.66 24.66
C GLU A 108 -20.43 33.55 25.48
N LYS A 109 -19.67 34.64 25.56
CA LYS A 109 -19.89 35.71 26.54
C LYS A 109 -19.27 37.04 26.08
#